data_AF-A0A822F1L7-F1
#
_entry.id   AF-A0A822F1L7-F1
#
_cell.length_a   1.000
_cell.length_b   1.000
_cell.length_c   1.000
_cell.angle_alpha   90.00
_cell.angle_beta   90.00
_cell.angle_gamma   90.00
#
_symmetry.space_group_name_H-M   'P 1'
#
loop_
_entity.id
_entity.type
_entity.pdbx_description
1 polymer ?
#
loop_
_entity_poly.entity_id
_entity_poly.type
_entity_poly.pdbx_seq_one_letter_code
_entity_poly.pdbx_strand_id
1 'polypeptide(L)'
;VFVVINKIDLCSKTSIQQTITCLTYLLKHGNSSTHLLPYVVQTEEDLVKSADMFVEKTICPIFAVSCVTGENIDLLKKFLNILSPRLSTKDQERLALLPVEYRIDEIYRNNESGAAVVGGTLRSGL
;
A
#
# COMPACT_ATOMS: atom_id res chain seq x y z
N VAL A 1 3.79 -1.19 -6.18
CA VAL A 1 4.41 -0.81 -4.89
C VAL A 1 4.33 0.70 -4.76
N PHE A 2 4.01 1.24 -3.59
CA PHE A 2 4.03 2.68 -3.31
C PHE A 2 4.91 2.95 -2.09
N VAL A 3 5.41 4.17 -1.95
CA VAL A 3 6.33 4.58 -0.88
C VAL A 3 5.70 5.72 -0.09
N VAL A 4 5.83 5.65 1.24
CA VAL A 4 5.39 6.71 2.15
C VAL A 4 6.59 7.16 2.99
N ILE A 5 6.98 8.42 2.83
CA ILE A 5 8.02 9.09 3.60
C ILE A 5 7.33 9.81 4.75
N ASN A 6 7.59 9.39 6.00
CA ASN A 6 7.03 10.03 7.19
C ASN A 6 8.00 11.07 7.77
N LYS A 7 7.55 11.80 8.80
CA LYS A 7 8.33 12.74 9.62
C LYS A 7 8.74 14.03 8.89
N ILE A 8 7.94 14.47 7.92
CA ILE A 8 8.19 15.74 7.21
C ILE A 8 8.12 16.96 8.13
N ASP A 9 7.44 16.84 9.28
CA ASP A 9 7.34 17.88 10.31
C ASP A 9 8.66 18.17 11.04
N LEU A 10 9.59 17.21 11.06
CA LEU A 10 10.90 17.36 11.71
C LEU A 10 12.04 17.63 10.71
N CYS A 11 11.80 17.39 9.43
CA CYS A 11 12.83 17.43 8.41
C CYS A 11 12.84 18.76 7.65
N SER A 12 14.02 19.21 7.26
CA SER A 12 14.12 20.33 6.31
C SER A 12 13.58 19.92 4.94
N LYS A 13 13.05 20.89 4.17
CA LYS A 13 12.60 20.66 2.79
C LYS A 13 13.71 20.04 1.92
N THR A 14 14.96 20.47 2.13
CA THR A 14 16.13 19.94 1.42
C THR A 14 16.37 18.46 1.70
N SER A 15 16.26 18.03 2.96
CA SER A 15 16.44 16.62 3.35
C SER A 15 15.36 15.73 2.73
N ILE A 16 14.10 16.21 2.70
CA ILE A 16 12.99 15.49 2.07
C ILE A 16 13.25 15.35 0.55
N GLN A 17 13.65 16.44 -0.11
CA GLN A 17 13.99 16.41 -1.53
C GLN A 17 15.13 15.45 -1.84
N GLN A 18 16.21 15.47 -1.07
CA GLN A 18 17.34 14.53 -1.22
C GLN A 18 16.88 13.07 -1.07
N THR A 19 16.00 12.80 -0.12
CA THR A 19 15.41 11.46 0.09
C THR A 19 14.60 11.03 -1.14
N ILE A 20 13.75 11.92 -1.68
CA ILE A 20 12.97 11.66 -2.90
C ILE A 20 13.89 11.42 -4.10
N THR A 21 14.97 12.20 -4.25
CA THR A 21 15.96 12.02 -5.33
C THR A 21 16.65 10.67 -5.22
N CYS A 22 17.08 10.27 -4.03
CA CYS A 22 17.70 8.98 -3.80
C CYS A 22 16.73 7.82 -4.09
N LEU A 23 15.49 7.89 -3.59
CA LEU A 23 14.44 6.92 -3.90
C LEU A 23 14.16 6.85 -5.40
N THR A 24 14.12 8.00 -6.07
CA THR A 24 13.92 8.08 -7.52
C THR A 24 15.02 7.37 -8.28
N TYR A 25 16.27 7.55 -7.86
CA TYR A 25 17.42 6.85 -8.44
C TYR A 25 17.30 5.34 -8.22
N LEU A 26 17.00 4.90 -7.00
CA LEU A 26 16.86 3.49 -6.65
C LEU A 26 15.70 2.80 -7.39
N LEU A 27 14.56 3.47 -7.55
CA LEU A 27 13.40 2.92 -8.26
C LEU A 27 13.66 2.76 -9.76
N LYS A 28 14.43 3.68 -10.37
CA LYS A 28 14.78 3.63 -11.79
C LYS A 28 15.91 2.63 -12.11
N HIS A 29 16.92 2.54 -11.25
CA HIS A 29 18.16 1.82 -11.52
C HIS A 29 18.38 0.58 -10.64
N GLY A 30 17.50 0.32 -9.68
CA GLY A 30 17.57 -0.87 -8.85
C GLY A 30 17.34 -2.14 -9.65
N ASN A 31 17.84 -3.26 -9.15
CA ASN A 31 17.75 -4.60 -9.77
C ASN A 31 16.32 -5.19 -9.81
N SER A 32 15.29 -4.36 -9.68
CA SER A 32 13.91 -4.80 -9.78
C SER A 32 13.57 -5.02 -11.24
N SER A 33 13.05 -6.21 -11.58
CA SER A 33 12.55 -6.57 -12.91
C SER A 33 11.38 -5.70 -13.41
N THR A 34 10.93 -4.74 -12.60
CA THR A 34 9.89 -3.77 -12.92
C THR A 34 10.50 -2.37 -12.84
N HIS A 35 10.72 -1.73 -13.99
CA HIS A 35 11.15 -0.33 -14.08
C HIS A 35 10.01 0.61 -13.66
N LEU A 36 9.76 0.71 -12.36
CA LEU A 36 8.70 1.57 -11.84
C LEU A 36 9.13 3.03 -11.92
N LEU A 37 8.34 3.85 -12.61
CA LEU A 37 8.57 5.29 -12.67
C LEU A 37 8.13 5.95 -11.35
N PRO A 38 9.03 6.57 -10.57
CA PRO A 38 8.65 7.27 -9.34
C PRO A 38 7.75 8.46 -9.66
N TYR A 39 6.67 8.61 -8.89
CA TYR A 39 5.68 9.67 -9.08
C TYR A 39 5.32 10.29 -7.73
N VAL A 40 5.72 11.54 -7.50
CA VAL A 40 5.48 12.23 -6.23
C VAL A 40 4.07 12.81 -6.23
N VAL A 41 3.25 12.46 -5.24
CA VAL A 41 1.87 12.94 -5.11
C VAL A 41 1.84 14.13 -4.16
N GLN A 42 1.43 15.30 -4.66
CA GLN A 42 1.35 16.54 -3.88
C GLN A 42 -0.06 17.12 -3.82
N THR A 43 -0.89 16.81 -4.81
CA THR A 43 -2.26 17.32 -4.93
C THR A 43 -3.27 16.20 -5.17
N GLU A 44 -4.56 16.51 -5.10
CA GLU A 44 -5.62 15.57 -5.48
C GLU A 44 -5.62 15.25 -6.97
N GLU A 45 -5.17 16.16 -7.83
CA GLU A 45 -5.05 15.88 -9.25
C GLU A 45 -3.93 14.87 -9.53
N ASP A 46 -2.79 15.03 -8.86
CA ASP A 46 -1.70 14.06 -8.90
C ASP A 46 -2.16 12.70 -8.36
N LEU A 47 -2.99 12.72 -7.32
CA LEU A 47 -3.53 11.52 -6.71
C LEU A 47 -4.34 10.70 -7.71
N VAL A 48 -5.30 11.31 -8.39
CA VAL A 48 -6.16 10.62 -9.38
C VAL A 48 -5.31 10.03 -10.49
N LYS A 49 -4.39 10.82 -11.07
CA LYS A 49 -3.46 10.34 -12.10
C LYS A 49 -2.61 9.18 -11.60
N SER A 50 -2.11 9.26 -10.37
CA SER A 50 -1.28 8.22 -9.78
C SER A 50 -2.05 6.92 -9.56
N ALA A 51 -3.34 6.99 -9.22
CA ALA A 51 -4.15 5.80 -8.99
C ALA A 51 -4.38 5.02 -10.29
N ASP A 52 -4.71 5.71 -11.38
CA ASP A 52 -4.91 5.08 -12.70
C ASP A 52 -3.62 4.41 -13.20
N MET A 53 -2.50 5.13 -13.19
CA MET A 53 -1.21 4.61 -13.62
C MET A 53 -0.68 3.48 -12.70
N PHE A 54 -1.04 3.51 -11.42
CA PHE A 54 -0.63 2.47 -10.47
C PHE A 54 -1.30 1.13 -10.76
N VAL A 55 -2.56 1.13 -11.20
CA VAL A 55 -3.27 -0.09 -11.62
C VAL A 55 -2.56 -0.75 -12.80
N GLU A 56 -2.04 0.05 -13.73
CA GLU A 56 -1.24 -0.40 -14.88
C GLU A 56 0.18 -0.87 -14.50
N LYS A 57 0.57 -0.74 -13.22
CA LYS A 57 1.91 -1.07 -12.69
C LYS A 57 3.05 -0.30 -13.36
N THR A 58 2.78 0.88 -13.91
CA THR A 58 3.77 1.70 -14.62
C THR A 58 4.55 2.64 -13.69
N ILE A 59 3.98 2.98 -12.53
CA ILE A 59 4.57 3.94 -11.59
C ILE A 59 4.71 3.39 -10.16
N CYS A 60 5.52 4.09 -9.37
CA CYS A 60 5.61 3.98 -7.92
C CYS A 60 5.21 5.32 -7.29
N PRO A 61 3.98 5.46 -6.77
CA PRO A 61 3.54 6.65 -6.07
C PRO A 61 4.36 6.88 -4.79
N ILE A 62 4.76 8.12 -4.54
CA ILE A 62 5.53 8.56 -3.38
C ILE A 62 4.75 9.64 -2.64
N PHE A 63 4.41 9.38 -1.38
CA PHE A 63 3.72 10.31 -0.49
C PHE A 63 4.69 10.80 0.58
N ALA A 64 4.75 12.10 0.81
CA ALA A 64 5.49 12.69 1.91
C ALA A 64 4.47 13.17 2.96
N VAL A 65 4.49 12.58 4.15
CA VAL A 65 3.46 12.77 5.18
C VAL A 65 4.05 13.03 6.56
N SER A 66 3.23 13.57 7.46
CA SER A 66 3.50 13.53 8.89
C SER A 66 2.39 12.79 9.62
N CYS A 67 2.74 11.67 10.26
CA CYS A 67 1.82 10.98 11.17
C CYS A 67 1.64 11.73 12.50
N VAL A 68 2.37 12.84 12.75
CA VAL A 68 2.22 13.66 13.96
C VAL A 68 1.26 14.81 13.69
N THR A 69 1.52 15.62 12.66
CA THR A 69 0.68 16.78 12.33
C THR A 69 -0.53 16.42 11.47
N GLY A 70 -0.52 15.25 10.84
CA GLY A 70 -1.55 14.82 9.89
C GLY A 70 -1.34 15.35 8.46
N GLU A 71 -0.26 16.09 8.22
CA GLU A 71 0.05 16.66 6.90
C GLU A 71 0.11 15.56 5.83
N ASN A 72 -0.61 15.78 4.72
CA ASN A 72 -0.76 14.89 3.56
C ASN A 72 -1.31 13.48 3.83
N ILE A 73 -1.73 13.17 5.06
CA ILE A 73 -2.37 11.88 5.39
C ILE A 73 -3.71 11.73 4.65
N ASP A 74 -4.42 12.83 4.41
CA ASP A 74 -5.68 12.82 3.68
C ASP A 74 -5.51 12.31 2.23
N LEU A 75 -4.46 12.75 1.53
CA LEU A 75 -4.10 12.26 0.19
C LEU A 75 -3.82 10.75 0.20
N LEU A 76 -3.10 10.27 1.22
CA LEU A 76 -2.82 8.84 1.37
C LEU A 76 -4.09 8.03 1.63
N LYS A 77 -5.01 8.53 2.46
CA LYS A 77 -6.30 7.88 2.71
C LYS A 77 -7.14 7.80 1.44
N LYS A 78 -7.24 8.90 0.70
CA LYS A 78 -7.96 8.94 -0.57
C LYS A 78 -7.33 7.99 -1.60
N PHE A 79 -6.00 7.92 -1.67
CA PHE A 79 -5.31 6.94 -2.51
C PHE A 79 -5.75 5.51 -2.21
N LEU A 80 -5.67 5.10 -0.95
CA LEU A 80 -6.05 3.74 -0.54
C LEU A 80 -7.52 3.42 -0.83
N ASN A 81 -8.42 4.42 -0.75
CA ASN A 81 -9.83 4.26 -1.09
C ASN A 81 -10.09 4.12 -2.60
N ILE A 82 -9.25 4.73 -3.45
CA ILE A 82 -9.37 4.62 -4.92
C ILE A 82 -8.87 3.26 -5.42
N LEU A 83 -7.90 2.65 -4.72
CA LEU A 83 -7.34 1.36 -5.13
C LEU A 83 -8.43 0.28 -5.16
N SER A 84 -8.68 -0.24 -6.37
CA SER A 84 -9.64 -1.33 -6.58
C SER A 84 -9.31 -2.56 -5.73
N PRO A 85 -10.32 -3.32 -5.28
CA PRO A 85 -10.11 -4.61 -4.64
C PRO A 85 -9.21 -5.50 -5.50
N ARG A 86 -8.30 -6.24 -4.87
CA ARG A 86 -7.33 -7.09 -5.59
C ARG A 86 -7.97 -8.25 -6.35
N LEU A 87 -9.19 -8.63 -6.00
CA LEU A 87 -9.90 -9.77 -6.59
C LEU A 87 -10.89 -9.27 -7.62
N SER A 88 -10.69 -9.64 -8.88
CA SER A 88 -11.73 -9.48 -9.89
C SER A 88 -12.89 -10.45 -9.63
N THR A 89 -14.06 -10.20 -10.23
CA THR A 89 -15.20 -11.14 -10.17
C THR A 89 -14.81 -12.54 -10.64
N LYS A 90 -13.98 -12.64 -11.69
CA LYS A 90 -13.45 -13.92 -12.19
C LYS A 90 -12.56 -14.62 -11.17
N ASP A 91 -11.76 -13.85 -10.41
CA ASP A 91 -10.94 -14.43 -9.35
C ASP A 91 -11.79 -14.97 -8.20
N GLN A 92 -12.90 -14.29 -7.87
CA GLN A 92 -13.85 -14.76 -6.87
C GLN A 92 -14.55 -16.06 -7.32
N GLU A 93 -15.05 -16.12 -8.54
CA GLU A 93 -15.65 -17.35 -9.10
C GLU A 93 -14.65 -18.53 -9.08
N ARG A 94 -13.39 -18.27 -9.43
CA ARG A 94 -12.32 -19.26 -9.35
C ARG A 94 -12.05 -19.70 -7.92
N LEU A 95 -11.96 -18.76 -6.97
CA LEU A 95 -11.71 -19.04 -5.55
C LEU A 95 -12.85 -19.87 -4.92
N ALA A 96 -14.10 -19.66 -5.34
CA ALA A 96 -15.26 -20.40 -4.85
C ALA A 96 -15.22 -21.90 -5.18
N LEU A 97 -14.43 -22.30 -6.19
CA LEU A 97 -14.24 -23.70 -6.57
C LEU A 97 -13.04 -24.36 -5.87
N LEU A 98 -12.23 -23.60 -5.15
CA LEU A 98 -11.02 -24.10 -4.50
C LEU A 98 -11.29 -24.50 -3.04
N PRO A 99 -10.58 -25.52 -2.51
CA PRO A 99 -10.66 -25.83 -1.10
C PRO A 99 -10.16 -24.66 -0.24
N VAL A 100 -10.82 -24.49 0.91
CA VAL A 100 -10.49 -23.45 1.89
C VAL A 100 -9.15 -23.76 2.56
N GLU A 101 -8.21 -22.84 2.45
CA GLU A 101 -6.92 -22.88 3.15
C GLU A 101 -6.76 -21.60 3.98
N TYR A 102 -6.88 -21.74 5.29
CA TYR A 102 -6.64 -20.66 6.24
C TYR A 102 -5.33 -20.91 7.00
N ARG A 103 -4.41 -19.95 6.93
CA ARG A 103 -3.13 -20.02 7.65
C ARG A 103 -3.23 -19.20 8.91
N ILE A 104 -3.12 -19.89 10.05
CA ILE A 104 -3.17 -19.29 11.38
C ILE A 104 -1.80 -18.67 11.69
N ASP A 105 -1.82 -17.38 11.98
CA ASP A 105 -0.64 -16.63 12.41
C ASP A 105 -0.66 -16.46 13.94
N GLU A 106 -1.85 -16.24 14.52
CA GLU A 106 -2.03 -15.93 15.94
C GLU A 106 -3.27 -16.62 16.52
N ILE A 107 -3.22 -16.96 17.82
CA ILE A 107 -4.34 -17.57 18.54
C ILE A 107 -4.58 -16.80 19.84
N TYR A 108 -5.77 -16.23 19.96
CA TYR A 108 -6.23 -15.44 21.09
C TYR A 108 -7.23 -16.28 21.91
N ARG A 109 -6.93 -16.50 23.19
CA ARG A 109 -7.86 -17.21 24.10
C ARG A 109 -8.48 -16.20 25.06
N ASN A 110 -9.80 -16.04 24.98
CA ASN A 110 -10.55 -15.32 26.01
C ASN A 110 -11.13 -16.34 27.01
N ASN A 111 -10.87 -16.12 28.29
CA ASN A 111 -11.31 -17.00 29.37
C ASN A 111 -12.84 -16.99 29.56
N GLU A 112 -13.53 -15.95 29.08
CA GLU A 112 -14.98 -15.78 29.27
C GLU A 112 -15.83 -16.63 28.31
N SER A 113 -15.33 -16.92 27.11
CA SER A 113 -16.10 -17.60 26.05
C SER A 113 -15.69 -19.06 25.85
N GLY A 114 -14.55 -19.47 26.40
CA GLY A 114 -13.95 -20.80 26.19
C GLY A 114 -13.45 -21.08 24.75
N ALA A 115 -13.87 -20.28 23.77
CA ALA A 115 -13.46 -20.37 22.37
C ALA A 115 -12.16 -19.60 22.12
N ALA A 116 -11.25 -20.20 21.35
CA ALA A 116 -10.09 -19.53 20.81
C ALA A 116 -10.47 -18.79 19.52
N VAL A 117 -10.07 -17.53 19.41
CA VAL A 117 -10.17 -16.73 18.18
C VAL A 117 -8.82 -16.82 17.48
N VAL A 118 -8.82 -17.15 16.19
CA VAL A 118 -7.60 -17.25 15.39
C VAL A 118 -7.48 -16.04 14.46
N GLY A 119 -6.29 -15.45 14.42
CA GLY A 119 -5.88 -14.43 13.45
C GLY A 119 -4.97 -15.05 12.41
N GLY A 120 -5.09 -14.62 11.15
CA GLY A 120 -4.43 -15.29 10.04
C GLY A 120 -4.92 -14.85 8.67
N THR A 121 -4.39 -15.50 7.64
CA THR A 121 -4.65 -15.16 6.23
C THR A 121 -5.35 -16.31 5.51
N LEU A 122 -6.50 -16.01 4.89
CA LEU A 122 -7.16 -16.91 3.93
C LEU A 122 -6.39 -16.91 2.60
N ARG A 123 -5.81 -18.04 2.22
CA ARG A 123 -4.97 -18.17 1.02
C ARG A 123 -5.71 -18.70 -0.20
N SER A 124 -6.69 -19.57 0.02
CA SER A 124 -7.45 -20.25 -1.02
C SER A 124 -8.86 -20.55 -0.52
N GLY A 125 -9.80 -20.71 -1.45
CA GLY A 125 -11.22 -20.84 -1.14
C GLY A 125 -11.89 -19.50 -0.87
N LEU A 126 -13.21 -19.55 -0.73
CA LEU A 126 -14.09 -18.47 -0.25
C LEU A 126 -14.96 -19.00 0.88
#